data_AF-A0A8S2FIM2-F1
#
_entry.id   AF-A0A8S2FIM2-F1
#
_cell.length_a   1.000
_cell.length_b   1.000
_cell.length_c   1.000
_cell.angle_alpha   90.00
_cell.angle_beta   90.00
_cell.angle_gamma   90.00
#
_symmetry.space_group_name_H-M   'P 1'
#
loop_
_entity.id
_entity.type
_entity.pdbx_description
1 polymer ?
#
loop_
_entity_poly.entity_id
_entity_poly.type
_entity_poly.pdbx_seq_one_letter_code
_entity_poly.pdbx_strand_id
1 'polypeptide(L)'
;MFENWLNQTEDELWKLEFIKDIQLSQLEEKIKYHANLQSEIKSRNSRVSSIIQICDRLKNDGCEQVPLNLASDLENRWHQAWLNSVEIQCKLEERLKFLRTLEQ
;
A
#
# COMPACT_ATOMS: atom_id res chain seq x y z
N MET A 1 10.60 11.94 4.64
CA MET A 1 10.98 10.51 4.82
C MET A 1 9.77 9.58 4.69
N PHE A 2 8.65 9.82 5.39
CA PHE A 2 7.43 9.00 5.24
C PHE A 2 6.72 9.26 3.90
N GLU A 3 6.59 10.52 3.51
CA GLU A 3 5.98 10.92 2.23
C GLU A 3 6.74 10.38 1.00
N ASN A 4 8.08 10.47 0.99
CA ASN A 4 8.89 9.87 -0.07
C ASN A 4 8.69 8.36 -0.19
N TRP A 5 8.58 7.66 0.94
CA TRP A 5 8.29 6.23 0.94
C TRP A 5 6.88 5.96 0.40
N LEU A 6 5.90 6.78 0.78
CA LEU A 6 4.53 6.62 0.31
C LEU A 6 4.43 6.83 -1.21
N ASN A 7 5.10 7.85 -1.75
CA ASN A 7 5.24 8.07 -3.20
C ASN A 7 5.86 6.84 -3.88
N GLN A 8 6.95 6.31 -3.33
CA GLN A 8 7.61 5.12 -3.87
C GLN A 8 6.69 3.89 -3.84
N THR A 9 5.97 3.69 -2.74
CA THR A 9 5.01 2.59 -2.60
C THR A 9 3.86 2.72 -3.60
N GLU A 10 3.30 3.91 -3.76
CA GLU A 10 2.25 4.18 -4.75
C GLU A 10 2.74 3.88 -6.18
N ASP A 11 3.96 4.29 -6.52
CA ASP A 11 4.59 3.98 -7.82
C ASP A 11 4.79 2.46 -8.03
N GLU A 12 5.27 1.74 -7.01
CA GLU A 12 5.45 0.28 -7.11
C GLU A 12 4.13 -0.46 -7.24
N LEU A 13 3.07 -0.03 -6.53
CA LEU A 13 1.73 -0.58 -6.67
C LEU A 13 1.19 -0.34 -8.09
N TRP A 14 1.39 0.85 -8.64
CA TRP A 14 0.97 1.18 -10.01
C TRP A 14 1.64 0.28 -11.06
N LYS A 15 2.93 -0.02 -10.91
CA LYS A 15 3.67 -0.95 -11.80
C LYS A 15 3.16 -2.40 -11.73
N LEU A 16 2.54 -2.78 -10.62
CA LEU A 16 2.00 -4.12 -10.42
C LEU A 16 0.58 -4.29 -10.98
N GLU A 17 -0.11 -3.21 -11.29
CA GLU A 17 -1.50 -3.24 -11.76
C GLU A 17 -1.65 -3.81 -13.18
N PHE A 18 -0.60 -3.73 -14.00
CA PHE A 18 -0.59 -4.22 -15.38
C PHE A 18 -0.05 -5.65 -15.47
N ILE A 19 -0.96 -6.63 -15.44
CA ILE A 19 -0.66 -8.08 -15.45
C ILE A 19 -1.27 -8.75 -16.69
N LYS A 20 -1.16 -8.10 -17.86
CA LYS A 20 -1.60 -8.71 -19.12
C LYS A 20 -0.44 -9.46 -19.76
N ASP A 21 -0.70 -10.67 -20.26
CA ASP A 21 0.25 -11.49 -21.03
C ASP A 21 1.56 -11.88 -20.31
N ILE A 22 1.50 -12.06 -18.99
CA ILE A 22 2.63 -12.54 -18.18
C ILE A 22 2.70 -14.08 -18.13
N GLN A 23 3.91 -14.63 -18.10
CA GLN A 23 4.15 -16.07 -17.88
C GLN A 23 3.99 -16.45 -16.40
N LEU A 24 3.71 -17.73 -16.11
CA LEU A 24 3.49 -18.21 -14.74
C LEU A 24 4.67 -17.91 -13.81
N SER A 25 5.90 -18.18 -14.24
CA SER A 25 7.11 -17.92 -13.45
C SER A 25 7.27 -16.45 -13.05
N GLN A 26 7.05 -15.55 -14.01
CA GLN A 26 7.10 -14.09 -13.80
C GLN A 26 5.97 -13.61 -12.89
N LEU A 27 4.79 -14.24 -12.98
CA LEU A 27 3.68 -13.95 -12.08
C LEU A 27 4.00 -14.36 -10.63
N GLU A 28 4.60 -15.52 -10.43
CA GLU A 28 5.02 -15.98 -9.10
C GLU A 28 6.09 -15.08 -8.46
N GLU A 29 7.02 -14.56 -9.27
CA GLU A 29 7.97 -13.54 -8.82
C GLU A 29 7.28 -12.24 -8.40
N LYS A 30 6.33 -11.75 -9.22
CA LYS A 30 5.52 -10.57 -8.88
C LYS A 30 4.70 -10.76 -7.61
N ILE A 31 4.14 -11.95 -7.37
CA ILE A 31 3.41 -12.27 -6.14
C ILE A 31 4.33 -12.20 -4.93
N LYS A 32 5.53 -12.77 -5.01
CA LYS A 32 6.53 -12.68 -3.92
C LYS A 32 6.93 -11.24 -3.64
N TYR A 33 7.17 -10.46 -4.70
CA TYR A 33 7.51 -9.05 -4.58
C TYR A 33 6.37 -8.24 -3.94
N HIS A 34 5.14 -8.44 -4.41
CA HIS A 34 3.94 -7.79 -3.87
C HIS A 34 3.71 -8.15 -2.40
N ALA A 35 3.89 -9.41 -2.00
CA ALA A 35 3.74 -9.84 -0.61
C ALA A 35 4.72 -9.12 0.33
N ASN A 36 5.96 -8.89 -0.11
CA ASN A 36 6.93 -8.10 0.65
C ASN A 36 6.48 -6.64 0.77
N LEU A 37 6.08 -6.02 -0.35
CA LEU A 37 5.58 -4.63 -0.36
C LEU A 37 4.37 -4.45 0.55
N GLN A 38 3.40 -5.36 0.49
CA GLN A 38 2.20 -5.34 1.32
C GLN A 38 2.53 -5.49 2.81
N SER A 39 3.50 -6.35 3.16
CA SER A 39 4.00 -6.47 4.54
C SER A 39 4.62 -5.16 5.03
N GLU A 40 5.40 -4.48 4.19
CA GLU A 40 5.98 -3.17 4.53
C GLU A 40 4.89 -2.11 4.76
N ILE A 41 3.88 -2.03 3.88
CA ILE A 41 2.74 -1.11 4.04
C ILE A 41 2.05 -1.35 5.38
N LYS A 42 1.75 -2.62 5.69
CA LYS A 42 1.09 -3.03 6.94
C LYS A 42 1.92 -2.68 8.18
N SER A 43 3.24 -2.93 8.13
CA SER A 43 4.15 -2.70 9.27
C SER A 43 4.18 -1.24 9.73
N ARG A 44 3.87 -0.31 8.82
CA ARG A 44 3.89 1.13 9.09
C ARG A 44 2.57 1.68 9.64
N ASN A 45 1.52 0.85 9.74
CA ASN A 45 0.23 1.23 10.32
C ASN A 45 0.40 1.88 11.70
N SER A 46 1.18 1.25 12.60
CA SER A 46 1.40 1.74 13.96
C SER A 46 2.02 3.15 14.00
N ARG A 47 2.91 3.45 13.04
CA ARG A 47 3.56 4.76 12.92
C ARG A 47 2.59 5.81 12.40
N VAL A 48 1.77 5.48 11.40
CA VAL A 48 0.71 6.37 10.89
C VAL A 48 -0.30 6.68 12.00
N SER A 49 -0.80 5.65 12.70
CA SER A 49 -1.72 5.81 13.83
C SER A 49 -1.14 6.69 14.94
N SER A 50 0.16 6.55 15.24
CA SER A 50 0.83 7.36 16.25
C SER A 50 0.93 8.84 15.84
N ILE A 51 1.19 9.12 14.55
CA ILE A 51 1.23 10.50 14.02
C ILE A 51 -0.16 11.15 14.15
N ILE A 52 -1.22 10.43 13.77
CA ILE A 52 -2.61 10.92 13.89
C ILE A 52 -2.97 11.22 15.34
N GLN A 53 -2.68 10.28 16.26
CA GLN A 53 -2.95 10.48 17.69
C GLN A 53 -2.23 11.69 18.28
N ILE A 54 -0.98 11.96 17.86
CA ILE A 54 -0.24 13.15 18.28
C ILE A 54 -0.90 14.40 17.72
N CYS A 55 -1.27 14.40 16.44
CA CYS A 55 -1.97 15.52 15.80
C CYS A 55 -3.32 15.83 16.46
N ASP A 56 -4.12 14.82 16.80
CA ASP A 56 -5.39 14.98 17.51
C ASP A 56 -5.22 15.55 18.92
N ARG A 57 -4.19 15.12 19.66
CA ARG A 57 -3.88 15.68 20.99
C ARG A 57 -3.50 17.15 20.89
N LEU A 58 -2.60 17.49 19.98
CA LEU A 58 -2.15 18.87 19.80
C LEU A 58 -3.29 19.81 19.32
N LYS A 59 -4.26 19.29 18.56
CA LYS A 59 -5.49 20.00 18.20
C LYS A 59 -6.32 20.32 19.44
N ASN A 60 -6.52 19.34 20.32
CA ASN A 60 -7.30 19.51 21.55
C ASN A 60 -6.63 20.47 22.54
N ASP A 61 -5.30 20.57 22.51
CA ASP A 61 -4.51 21.49 23.33
C ASP A 61 -4.46 22.93 22.78
N GLY A 62 -5.15 23.23 21.67
CA GLY A 62 -5.26 24.58 21.11
C GLY A 62 -4.02 25.05 20.33
N CYS A 63 -3.16 24.13 19.89
CA CYS A 63 -1.96 24.47 19.15
C CYS A 63 -2.28 24.77 17.68
N GLU A 64 -2.39 26.06 17.31
CA GLU A 64 -2.73 26.52 15.95
C GLU A 64 -1.69 26.15 14.86
N GLN A 65 -0.51 25.66 15.23
CA GLN A 65 0.59 25.38 14.30
C GLN A 65 0.65 23.94 13.78
N VAL A 66 -0.29 23.07 14.18
CA VAL A 66 -0.30 21.68 13.70
C VAL A 66 -0.86 21.64 12.28
N PRO A 67 -0.11 21.15 11.28
CA PRO A 67 -0.62 20.97 9.93
C PRO A 67 -1.55 19.75 9.89
N LEU A 68 -2.73 19.87 10.51
CA LEU A 68 -3.72 18.79 10.63
C LEU A 68 -4.13 18.22 9.28
N ASN A 69 -4.25 19.09 8.27
CA ASN A 69 -4.52 18.68 6.90
C ASN A 69 -3.46 17.70 6.38
N LEU A 70 -2.18 17.95 6.68
CA LEU A 70 -1.08 17.07 6.24
C LEU A 70 -1.15 15.69 6.91
N ALA A 71 -1.52 15.62 8.19
CA ALA A 71 -1.65 14.35 8.91
C ALA A 71 -2.81 13.50 8.36
N SER A 72 -3.97 14.12 8.16
CA SER A 72 -5.13 13.47 7.53
C SER A 72 -4.86 13.07 6.09
N ASP A 73 -4.14 13.90 5.31
CA ASP A 73 -3.76 13.57 3.93
C ASP A 73 -2.81 12.35 3.89
N LEU A 74 -1.84 12.29 4.80
CA LEU A 74 -0.93 11.14 4.91
C LEU A 74 -1.65 9.85 5.33
N GLU A 75 -2.61 9.95 6.26
CA GLU A 75 -3.46 8.81 6.65
C GLU A 75 -4.27 8.31 5.46
N ASN A 76 -4.97 9.21 4.78
CA ASN A 76 -5.81 8.89 3.63
C ASN A 76 -4.99 8.22 2.54
N ARG A 77 -3.83 8.78 2.18
CA ARG A 77 -2.95 8.19 1.16
C ARG A 77 -2.41 6.82 1.56
N TRP A 78 -1.99 6.64 2.81
CA TRP A 78 -1.57 5.33 3.30
C TRP A 78 -2.72 4.31 3.24
N HIS A 79 -3.93 4.73 3.62
CA HIS A 79 -5.11 3.87 3.56
C HIS A 79 -5.45 3.47 2.11
N GLN A 80 -5.36 4.40 1.17
CA GLN A 80 -5.54 4.11 -0.26
C GLN A 80 -4.46 3.17 -0.79
N ALA A 81 -3.18 3.37 -0.43
CA ALA A 81 -2.11 2.45 -0.80
C ALA A 81 -2.35 1.03 -0.24
N TRP A 82 -2.86 0.93 0.98
CA TRP A 82 -3.26 -0.35 1.57
C TRP A 82 -4.40 -1.02 0.78
N LEU A 83 -5.49 -0.30 0.52
CA LEU A 83 -6.62 -0.83 -0.25
C LEU A 83 -6.20 -1.29 -1.64
N ASN A 84 -5.41 -0.48 -2.35
CA ASN A 84 -4.88 -0.84 -3.66
C ASN A 84 -3.99 -2.09 -3.59
N SER A 85 -3.15 -2.21 -2.54
CA SER A 85 -2.34 -3.41 -2.36
C SER A 85 -3.18 -4.68 -2.20
N VAL A 86 -4.32 -4.61 -1.50
CA VAL A 86 -5.24 -5.75 -1.34
C VAL A 86 -5.93 -6.07 -2.67
N GLU A 87 -6.35 -5.06 -3.43
CA GLU A 87 -6.95 -5.27 -4.75
C GLU A 87 -5.97 -5.95 -5.72
N ILE A 88 -4.71 -5.48 -5.75
CA ILE A 88 -3.65 -6.09 -6.55
C ILE A 88 -3.41 -7.55 -6.12
N GLN A 89 -3.45 -7.85 -4.82
CA GLN A 89 -3.34 -9.23 -4.32
C GLN A 89 -4.41 -10.13 -4.93
N CYS A 90 -5.67 -9.69 -4.88
CA CYS A 90 -6.80 -10.43 -5.45
C CYS A 90 -6.58 -10.68 -6.96
N LYS A 91 -6.22 -9.64 -7.72
CA LYS A 91 -5.95 -9.74 -9.17
C LYS A 91 -4.81 -10.73 -9.47
N LEU A 92 -3.73 -10.70 -8.70
CA LEU A 92 -2.59 -11.62 -8.85
C LEU A 92 -3.00 -13.08 -8.56
N GLU A 93 -3.77 -13.31 -7.49
CA GLU A 93 -4.25 -14.64 -7.11
C GLU A 93 -5.22 -15.22 -8.13
N GLU A 94 -6.15 -14.41 -8.65
CA GLU A 94 -7.06 -14.79 -9.73
C GLU A 94 -6.29 -15.19 -11.00
N ARG A 95 -5.30 -14.38 -11.38
CA ARG A 95 -4.45 -14.68 -12.54
C ARG A 95 -3.64 -15.96 -12.34
N LEU A 96 -3.13 -16.19 -11.13
CA LEU A 96 -2.37 -17.39 -10.79
C LEU A 96 -3.23 -18.64 -10.92
N LYS A 97 -4.47 -18.60 -10.39
CA LYS A 97 -5.44 -19.69 -10.52
C LYS A 97 -5.71 -20.00 -12.00
N PHE A 98 -5.98 -18.97 -12.81
CA PHE A 98 -6.23 -19.12 -14.23
C PHE A 98 -5.08 -19.80 -14.98
N LEU A 99 -3.84 -19.33 -14.80
CA LEU A 99 -2.68 -19.90 -15.50
C LEU A 99 -2.42 -21.34 -15.08
N ARG A 100 -2.55 -21.67 -13.80
CA ARG A 100 -2.39 -23.06 -13.31
C ARG A 100 -3.44 -24.01 -13.86
N THR A 101 -4.66 -23.54 -14.15
CA THR A 101 -5.70 -24.37 -14.80
C THR A 101 -5.42 -24.59 -16.28
N LEU A 102 -4.71 -23.68 -16.96
CA LEU A 102 -4.33 -23.86 -18.38
C LEU A 102 -3.14 -24.81 -18.60
N GLU A 103 -2.31 -25.02 -17.58
CA GLU A 103 -1.16 -25.93 -17.61
C GLU A 103 -1.51 -27.37 -17.16
N GLN A 104 -2.76 -27.63 -16.75
CA GLN A 104 -3.30 -28.96 -16.42
C GLN A 104 -3.99 -29.61 -17.62
#